data_AF-A0A0H4T8H0-F1
#
_entry.id   AF-A0A0H4T8H0-F1
#
_cell.length_a   1.000
_cell.length_b   1.000
_cell.length_c   1.000
_cell.angle_alpha   90.00
_cell.angle_beta   90.00
_cell.angle_gamma   90.00
#
_symmetry.space_group_name_H-M   'P 1'
#
loop_
_entity.id
_entity.type
_entity.pdbx_description
1 polymer ?
#
loop_
_entity_poly.entity_id
_entity_poly.type
_entity_poly.pdbx_seq_one_letter_code
_entity_poly.pdbx_strand_id
1 'polypeptide(L)'
;MEKIIKAAVDRGASDLHIKAGDVFRARIDGKLVPLTKQALTPEQTRSIALKLIPNEEDRARIDKIQDYDCSWGAQGIGRFRVNILRQRSSFMIVMRVIPFEAPTFEKLHLPAVMKTIAESERGMVLVTGVTGSGKSSTMAAVVNHINATMHKHIVTLENPLEFLHRDIQCSVTQREIGVDTESFRMGLRAALRQDPDVILIGEMRDAETIDTAMKAAETGHLLISTLHTPDAQSTVMRILAMFPPEEQDVVRVRLAESLAAVVSQRLLPKKDGHGRVAALEIMLVTPTIRDLMLDKDRVGEIRDFIAEGREQYGMQTFDQHLTDLVQNGDVEFEVALAAATRPSDFELKMRTFRRRSTVTKKVVVEEPIEVKPADAATTTLGGLSTGFDFLGSGGQK
;
A
#
# COMPACT_ATOMS: atom_id res chain seq x y z
N MET A 1 -29.74 -15.98 -11.38
CA MET A 1 -28.54 -15.13 -11.50
C MET A 1 -27.90 -14.95 -10.13
N GLU A 2 -28.51 -14.20 -9.21
CA GLU A 2 -27.97 -13.91 -7.87
C GLU A 2 -27.48 -15.14 -7.08
N LYS A 3 -28.25 -16.23 -7.04
CA LYS A 3 -27.80 -17.48 -6.38
C LYS A 3 -26.48 -18.04 -6.94
N ILE A 4 -26.26 -17.92 -8.25
CA ILE A 4 -25.03 -18.38 -8.92
C ILE A 4 -23.87 -17.44 -8.56
N ILE A 5 -24.14 -16.14 -8.59
CA ILE A 5 -23.15 -15.11 -8.24
C ILE A 5 -22.71 -15.29 -6.78
N LYS A 6 -23.68 -15.44 -5.85
CA LYS A 6 -23.40 -15.71 -4.43
C LYS A 6 -22.56 -16.96 -4.24
N ALA A 7 -22.93 -18.08 -4.87
CA ALA A 7 -22.15 -19.31 -4.78
C ALA A 7 -20.73 -19.17 -5.36
N ALA A 8 -20.50 -18.27 -6.32
CA ALA A 8 -19.16 -17.95 -6.82
C ALA A 8 -18.34 -17.18 -5.78
N VAL A 9 -18.93 -16.14 -5.19
CA VAL A 9 -18.29 -15.32 -4.14
C VAL A 9 -17.96 -16.16 -2.92
N ASP A 10 -18.90 -16.99 -2.45
CA ASP A 10 -18.71 -17.89 -1.31
C ASP A 10 -17.55 -18.90 -1.54
N ARG A 11 -17.20 -19.18 -2.80
CA ARG A 11 -16.07 -20.03 -3.19
C ARG A 11 -14.78 -19.24 -3.47
N GLY A 12 -14.73 -17.95 -3.16
CA GLY A 12 -13.54 -17.11 -3.34
C GLY A 12 -13.30 -16.66 -4.78
N ALA A 13 -14.34 -16.53 -5.60
CA ALA A 13 -14.16 -16.05 -6.98
C ALA A 13 -13.65 -14.60 -7.02
N SER A 14 -12.65 -14.32 -7.86
CA SER A 14 -12.18 -12.95 -8.13
C SER A 14 -12.99 -12.26 -9.23
N ASP A 15 -13.37 -13.02 -10.25
CA ASP A 15 -14.09 -12.52 -11.43
C ASP A 15 -15.14 -13.55 -11.88
N LEU A 16 -16.28 -13.09 -12.38
CA LEU A 16 -17.27 -13.89 -13.09
C LEU A 16 -17.27 -13.52 -14.57
N HIS A 17 -17.36 -14.53 -15.43
CA HIS A 17 -17.44 -14.37 -16.88
C HIS A 17 -18.75 -14.98 -17.39
N ILE A 18 -19.52 -14.18 -18.12
CA ILE A 18 -20.87 -14.51 -18.57
C ILE A 18 -20.97 -14.15 -20.05
N LYS A 19 -21.10 -15.13 -20.94
CA LYS A 19 -21.21 -14.87 -22.39
C LYS A 19 -22.09 -15.92 -23.07
N ALA A 20 -22.70 -15.56 -24.19
CA ALA A 20 -23.51 -16.49 -24.96
C ALA A 20 -22.64 -17.63 -25.53
N GLY A 21 -23.20 -18.84 -25.58
CA GLY A 21 -22.53 -20.06 -26.03
C GLY A 21 -21.55 -20.67 -25.02
N ASP A 22 -21.42 -20.10 -23.81
CA ASP A 22 -20.60 -20.66 -22.72
C ASP A 22 -21.44 -20.76 -21.44
N VAL A 23 -20.94 -21.52 -20.47
CA VAL A 23 -21.52 -21.60 -19.12
C VAL A 23 -21.13 -20.36 -18.30
N PHE A 24 -21.81 -20.11 -17.18
CA PHE A 24 -21.27 -19.18 -16.18
C PHE A 24 -19.91 -19.69 -15.73
N ARG A 25 -18.88 -18.85 -15.80
CA ARG A 25 -17.56 -19.17 -15.25
C ARG A 25 -17.20 -18.21 -14.13
N ALA A 26 -16.41 -18.71 -13.19
CA ALA A 26 -15.72 -17.88 -12.22
C ALA A 26 -14.21 -18.13 -12.31
N ARG A 27 -13.43 -17.10 -12.01
CA ARG A 27 -12.01 -17.25 -11.72
C ARG A 27 -11.83 -17.52 -10.24
N ILE A 28 -11.37 -18.71 -9.89
CA ILE A 28 -11.06 -19.13 -8.52
C ILE A 28 -9.60 -19.58 -8.51
N ASP A 29 -8.78 -19.04 -7.62
CA ASP A 29 -7.34 -19.29 -7.54
C ASP A 29 -6.63 -19.16 -8.90
N GLY A 30 -7.00 -18.13 -9.66
CA GLY A 30 -6.44 -17.83 -10.98
C GLY A 30 -6.98 -18.68 -12.13
N LYS A 31 -7.76 -19.74 -11.87
CA LYS A 31 -8.28 -20.66 -12.89
C LYS A 31 -9.76 -20.39 -13.21
N LEU A 32 -10.12 -20.46 -14.49
CA LEU A 32 -11.52 -20.34 -14.93
C LEU A 32 -12.27 -21.66 -14.77
N VAL A 33 -13.20 -21.71 -13.82
CA VAL A 33 -14.01 -22.88 -13.50
C VAL A 33 -15.47 -22.66 -13.88
N PRO A 34 -16.17 -23.69 -14.41
CA PRO A 34 -17.59 -23.60 -14.71
C PRO A 34 -18.44 -23.65 -13.44
N LEU A 35 -19.45 -22.77 -13.35
CA LEU A 35 -20.43 -22.71 -12.26
C LEU A 35 -21.77 -23.34 -12.64
N THR A 36 -22.10 -23.35 -13.93
CA THR A 36 -23.33 -23.95 -14.48
C THR A 36 -22.99 -25.04 -15.48
N LYS A 37 -23.98 -25.89 -15.79
CA LYS A 37 -23.86 -26.95 -16.81
C LYS A 37 -24.39 -26.52 -18.18
N GLN A 38 -25.39 -25.64 -18.19
CA GLN A 38 -26.03 -25.18 -19.42
C GLN A 38 -25.34 -23.91 -19.93
N ALA A 39 -25.12 -23.88 -21.25
CA ALA A 39 -24.63 -22.72 -21.95
C ALA A 39 -25.70 -21.63 -22.02
N LEU A 40 -25.27 -20.38 -21.98
CA LEU A 40 -26.15 -19.22 -22.01
C LEU A 40 -26.54 -18.87 -23.45
N THR A 41 -27.79 -18.46 -23.65
CA THR A 41 -28.25 -17.92 -24.94
C THR A 41 -27.99 -16.41 -25.04
N PRO A 42 -27.97 -15.83 -26.26
CA PRO A 42 -27.89 -14.37 -26.44
C PRO A 42 -28.98 -13.59 -25.70
N GLU A 43 -30.20 -14.11 -25.63
CA GLU A 43 -31.32 -13.50 -24.92
C GLU A 43 -31.09 -13.50 -23.40
N GLN A 44 -30.50 -14.59 -22.87
CA GLN A 44 -30.16 -14.68 -21.46
C GLN A 44 -29.06 -13.68 -21.08
N THR A 45 -28.01 -13.54 -21.89
CA THR A 45 -26.95 -12.55 -21.60
C THR A 45 -27.45 -11.12 -21.73
N ARG A 46 -28.34 -10.83 -22.70
CA ARG A 46 -29.04 -9.53 -22.79
C ARG A 46 -29.90 -9.26 -21.54
N SER A 47 -30.65 -10.24 -21.06
CA SER A 47 -31.47 -10.11 -19.85
C SER A 47 -30.63 -9.87 -18.61
N ILE A 48 -29.47 -10.52 -18.50
CA ILE A 48 -28.51 -10.28 -17.41
C ILE A 48 -27.95 -8.86 -17.51
N ALA A 49 -27.50 -8.41 -18.69
CA ALA A 49 -26.99 -7.06 -18.88
C ALA A 49 -28.01 -5.99 -18.45
N LEU A 50 -29.27 -6.12 -18.86
CA LEU A 50 -30.36 -5.20 -18.46
C LEU A 50 -30.53 -5.09 -16.94
N LYS A 51 -30.34 -6.19 -16.20
CA LYS A 51 -30.43 -6.21 -14.73
C LYS A 51 -29.24 -5.56 -14.04
N LEU A 52 -28.08 -5.55 -14.68
CA LEU A 52 -26.83 -5.02 -14.10
C LEU A 52 -26.65 -3.51 -14.39
N ILE A 53 -27.21 -3.01 -15.50
CA ILE A 53 -27.17 -1.58 -15.83
C ILE A 53 -28.00 -0.80 -14.79
N PRO A 54 -27.44 0.20 -14.08
CA PRO A 54 -28.11 0.85 -12.97
C PRO A 54 -29.21 1.83 -13.41
N ASN A 55 -28.96 2.68 -14.41
CA ASN A 55 -29.89 3.73 -14.81
C ASN A 55 -30.84 3.27 -15.94
N GLU A 56 -32.02 3.89 -16.04
CA GLU A 56 -33.05 3.51 -17.02
C GLU A 56 -32.73 3.97 -18.44
N GLU A 57 -32.07 5.12 -18.60
CA GLU A 57 -31.70 5.65 -19.91
C GLU A 57 -30.72 4.73 -20.65
N ASP A 58 -29.72 4.18 -19.94
CA ASP A 58 -28.76 3.23 -20.50
C ASP A 58 -29.42 1.89 -20.81
N ARG A 59 -30.37 1.43 -19.98
CA ARG A 59 -31.17 0.24 -20.27
C ARG A 59 -32.00 0.44 -21.55
N ALA A 60 -32.60 1.61 -21.74
CA ALA A 60 -33.41 1.93 -22.91
C ALA A 60 -32.58 1.94 -24.20
N ARG A 61 -31.29 2.31 -24.14
CA ARG A 61 -30.36 2.30 -25.28
C ARG A 61 -29.49 1.05 -25.37
N ILE A 62 -29.82 -0.05 -24.69
CA ILE A 62 -28.98 -1.26 -24.63
C ILE A 62 -28.54 -1.78 -26.02
N ASP A 63 -29.38 -1.64 -27.04
CA ASP A 63 -29.07 -2.12 -28.38
C ASP A 63 -27.93 -1.31 -29.05
N LYS A 64 -27.63 -0.11 -28.55
CA LYS A 64 -26.52 0.74 -28.98
C LYS A 64 -25.26 0.60 -28.10
N ILE A 65 -25.36 -0.06 -26.94
CA ILE A 65 -24.21 -0.25 -26.04
C ILE A 65 -23.21 -1.21 -26.70
N GLN A 66 -21.97 -0.76 -26.85
CA GLN A 66 -20.84 -1.58 -27.31
C GLN A 66 -19.92 -1.96 -26.15
N ASP A 67 -19.59 -1.00 -25.31
CA ASP A 67 -18.78 -1.11 -24.09
C ASP A 67 -19.43 -0.26 -23.00
N TYR A 68 -19.56 -0.82 -21.80
CA TYR A 68 -20.21 -0.16 -20.67
C TYR A 68 -19.63 -0.66 -19.35
N ASP A 69 -19.12 0.26 -18.55
CA ASP A 69 -18.66 0.01 -17.18
C ASP A 69 -19.71 0.53 -16.19
N CYS A 70 -20.04 -0.28 -15.21
CA CYS A 70 -20.87 0.14 -14.08
C CYS A 70 -20.52 -0.63 -12.81
N SER A 71 -21.12 -0.21 -11.70
CA SER A 71 -21.08 -0.93 -10.44
C SER A 71 -22.43 -1.58 -10.18
N TRP A 72 -22.42 -2.82 -9.67
CA TRP A 72 -23.63 -3.54 -9.25
C TRP A 72 -23.41 -4.12 -7.85
N GLY A 73 -24.42 -3.99 -7.00
CA GLY A 73 -24.40 -4.52 -5.64
C GLY A 73 -25.67 -5.27 -5.31
N ALA A 74 -25.54 -6.34 -4.52
CA ALA A 74 -26.68 -7.05 -3.96
C ALA A 74 -26.44 -7.40 -2.48
N GLN A 75 -27.47 -7.14 -1.67
CA GLN A 75 -27.44 -7.40 -0.24
C GLN A 75 -27.15 -8.89 0.05
N GLY A 76 -26.16 -9.15 0.90
CA GLY A 76 -25.76 -10.52 1.26
C GLY A 76 -25.00 -11.27 0.16
N ILE A 77 -24.59 -10.61 -0.93
CA ILE A 77 -23.76 -11.17 -2.00
C ILE A 77 -22.43 -10.43 -2.11
N GLY A 78 -22.46 -9.12 -2.35
CA GLY A 78 -21.25 -8.39 -2.76
C GLY A 78 -21.54 -7.12 -3.54
N ARG A 79 -20.51 -6.28 -3.67
CA ARG A 79 -20.42 -5.32 -4.78
C ARG A 79 -19.49 -5.86 -5.85
N PHE A 80 -19.75 -5.43 -7.07
CA PHE A 80 -19.05 -5.85 -8.26
C PHE A 80 -18.79 -4.66 -9.16
N ARG A 81 -17.59 -4.60 -9.73
CA ARG A 81 -17.34 -3.82 -10.94
C ARG A 81 -17.77 -4.67 -12.13
N VAL A 82 -18.67 -4.14 -12.94
CA VAL A 82 -19.24 -4.84 -14.09
C VAL A 82 -18.78 -4.16 -15.37
N ASN A 83 -18.21 -4.94 -16.27
CA ASN A 83 -17.95 -4.53 -17.65
C ASN A 83 -18.88 -5.34 -18.56
N ILE A 84 -19.67 -4.64 -19.38
CA ILE A 84 -20.63 -5.19 -20.34
C ILE A 84 -20.14 -4.79 -21.73
N LEU A 85 -19.88 -5.77 -22.59
CA LEU A 85 -19.38 -5.56 -23.94
C LEU A 85 -20.10 -6.41 -24.98
N ARG A 86 -19.99 -6.04 -26.25
CA ARG A 86 -20.47 -6.86 -27.38
C ARG A 86 -19.40 -7.79 -27.93
N GLN A 87 -19.75 -9.06 -28.08
CA GLN A 87 -18.93 -10.09 -28.70
C GLN A 87 -19.80 -10.96 -29.61
N ARG A 88 -19.41 -11.09 -30.88
CA ARG A 88 -20.07 -11.97 -31.88
C ARG A 88 -21.60 -11.78 -31.87
N SER A 89 -22.04 -10.51 -31.94
CA SER A 89 -23.45 -10.09 -31.93
C SER A 89 -24.24 -10.41 -30.65
N SER A 90 -23.57 -10.74 -29.54
CA SER A 90 -24.18 -11.02 -28.23
C SER A 90 -23.45 -10.27 -27.11
N PHE A 91 -24.03 -10.22 -25.91
CA PHE A 91 -23.37 -9.62 -24.75
C PHE A 91 -22.38 -10.60 -24.09
N MET A 92 -21.22 -10.06 -23.71
CA MET A 92 -20.30 -10.63 -22.74
C MET A 92 -20.22 -9.69 -21.54
N ILE A 93 -20.25 -10.27 -20.35
CA ILE A 93 -20.25 -9.55 -19.08
C ILE A 93 -19.13 -10.12 -18.22
N VAL A 94 -18.31 -9.24 -17.67
CA VAL A 94 -17.29 -9.57 -16.68
C VAL A 94 -17.64 -8.84 -15.40
N MET A 95 -17.75 -9.57 -14.30
CA MET A 95 -18.02 -9.00 -12.98
C MET A 95 -16.83 -9.27 -12.07
N ARG A 96 -16.10 -8.25 -11.65
CA ARG A 96 -15.04 -8.36 -10.65
C ARG A 96 -15.62 -8.14 -9.26
N VAL A 97 -15.34 -9.06 -8.33
CA VAL A 97 -15.79 -8.93 -6.94
C VAL A 97 -15.01 -7.80 -6.27
N ILE A 98 -15.73 -6.88 -5.61
CA ILE A 98 -15.14 -5.81 -4.80
C ILE A 98 -15.12 -6.31 -3.33
N PRO A 99 -13.94 -6.41 -2.70
CA PRO A 99 -13.84 -6.85 -1.32
C PRO A 99 -14.58 -5.93 -0.34
N PHE A 100 -15.31 -6.52 0.62
CA PHE A 100 -15.95 -5.77 1.72
C PHE A 100 -14.97 -5.34 2.80
N GLU A 101 -13.87 -6.07 2.97
CA GLU A 101 -12.89 -5.80 4.01
C GLU A 101 -11.68 -5.10 3.38
N ALA A 102 -11.51 -3.84 3.73
CA ALA A 102 -10.25 -3.13 3.50
C ALA A 102 -9.11 -3.84 4.26
N PRO A 103 -7.92 -3.95 3.67
CA PRO A 103 -6.79 -4.57 4.33
C PRO A 103 -6.31 -3.72 5.53
N THR A 104 -5.67 -4.35 6.53
CA THR A 104 -4.99 -3.63 7.61
C THR A 104 -3.51 -3.42 7.28
N PHE A 105 -2.83 -2.54 8.02
CA PHE A 105 -1.38 -2.32 7.86
C PHE A 105 -0.59 -3.60 8.08
N GLU A 106 -0.97 -4.41 9.06
CA GLU A 106 -0.32 -5.68 9.39
C GLU A 106 -0.48 -6.69 8.26
N LYS A 107 -1.69 -6.81 7.68
CA LYS A 107 -1.95 -7.71 6.55
C LYS A 107 -1.12 -7.34 5.31
N LEU A 108 -0.90 -6.05 5.11
CA LEU A 108 -0.06 -5.52 4.02
C LEU A 108 1.44 -5.49 4.37
N HIS A 109 1.82 -5.81 5.60
CA HIS A 109 3.20 -5.72 6.12
C HIS A 109 3.79 -4.32 5.94
N LEU A 110 2.97 -3.28 6.17
CA LEU A 110 3.40 -1.90 6.05
C LEU A 110 4.22 -1.45 7.29
N PRO A 111 5.28 -0.64 7.12
CA PRO A 111 6.09 -0.14 8.23
C PRO A 111 5.30 0.71 9.22
N ALA A 112 5.74 0.73 10.48
CA ALA A 112 5.06 1.42 11.58
C ALA A 112 4.81 2.92 11.33
N VAL A 113 5.69 3.59 10.56
CA VAL A 113 5.53 5.01 10.18
C VAL A 113 4.22 5.28 9.44
N MET A 114 3.61 4.29 8.79
CA MET A 114 2.30 4.44 8.13
C MET A 114 1.18 4.79 9.11
N LYS A 115 1.30 4.36 10.38
CA LYS A 115 0.36 4.75 11.44
C LYS A 115 0.47 6.24 11.74
N THR A 116 1.71 6.74 11.88
CA THR A 116 1.98 8.17 12.06
C THR A 116 1.46 9.00 10.88
N ILE A 117 1.64 8.51 9.65
CA ILE A 117 1.13 9.17 8.45
C ILE A 117 -0.41 9.24 8.46
N ALA A 118 -1.08 8.13 8.78
CA ALA A 118 -2.54 8.05 8.84
C ALA A 118 -3.14 8.96 9.93
N GLU A 119 -2.41 9.13 11.04
CA GLU A 119 -2.82 9.96 12.19
C GLU A 119 -2.46 11.44 12.03
N SER A 120 -1.97 11.86 10.86
CA SER A 120 -1.71 13.27 10.56
C SER A 120 -2.98 14.11 10.74
N GLU A 121 -2.88 15.24 11.42
CA GLU A 121 -4.03 16.11 11.67
C GLU A 121 -4.55 16.75 10.37
N ARG A 122 -3.64 17.18 9.50
CA ARG A 122 -3.91 17.87 8.23
C ARG A 122 -2.77 17.69 7.23
N GLY A 123 -2.99 18.14 6.00
CA GLY A 123 -2.00 18.10 4.92
C GLY A 123 -2.32 17.04 3.89
N MET A 124 -1.43 16.84 2.94
CA MET A 124 -1.61 15.93 1.81
C MET A 124 -0.66 14.74 1.91
N VAL A 125 -1.23 13.54 1.91
CA VAL A 125 -0.52 12.26 1.88
C VAL A 125 -0.70 11.65 0.49
N LEU A 126 0.42 11.42 -0.20
CA LEU A 126 0.42 10.87 -1.56
C LEU A 126 0.94 9.44 -1.57
N VAL A 127 0.12 8.51 -2.04
CA VAL A 127 0.52 7.13 -2.29
C VAL A 127 0.83 6.98 -3.77
N THR A 128 2.09 6.72 -4.12
CA THR A 128 2.56 6.73 -5.52
C THR A 128 3.15 5.39 -5.96
N GLY A 129 3.39 5.26 -7.27
CA GLY A 129 3.88 4.04 -7.92
C GLY A 129 3.13 3.75 -9.22
N VAL A 130 3.59 2.76 -9.97
CA VAL A 130 2.98 2.37 -11.25
C VAL A 130 1.60 1.72 -11.07
N THR A 131 0.87 1.51 -12.16
CA THR A 131 -0.37 0.74 -12.14
C THR A 131 -0.13 -0.66 -11.58
N GLY A 132 -1.00 -1.10 -10.66
CA GLY A 132 -0.89 -2.41 -10.05
C GLY A 132 0.16 -2.53 -8.92
N SER A 133 0.72 -1.42 -8.42
CA SER A 133 1.66 -1.40 -7.29
C SER A 133 1.01 -1.46 -5.89
N GLY A 134 -0.31 -1.68 -5.81
CA GLY A 134 -1.03 -1.78 -4.53
C GLY A 134 -1.47 -0.44 -3.90
N LYS A 135 -1.42 0.68 -4.64
CA LYS A 135 -1.83 2.02 -4.15
C LYS A 135 -3.21 2.02 -3.49
N SER A 136 -4.23 1.51 -4.17
CA SER A 136 -5.60 1.45 -3.64
C SER A 136 -5.69 0.62 -2.36
N SER A 137 -4.94 -0.47 -2.25
CA SER A 137 -4.88 -1.29 -1.03
C SER A 137 -4.26 -0.53 0.14
N THR A 138 -3.17 0.20 -0.09
CA THR A 138 -2.53 1.02 0.94
C THR A 138 -3.41 2.19 1.37
N MET A 139 -4.06 2.89 0.43
CA MET A 139 -5.03 3.94 0.76
C MET A 139 -6.22 3.39 1.56
N ALA A 140 -6.77 2.25 1.15
CA ALA A 140 -7.83 1.59 1.89
C ALA A 140 -7.37 1.21 3.30
N ALA A 141 -6.13 0.74 3.47
CA ALA A 141 -5.58 0.46 4.80
C ALA A 141 -5.45 1.73 5.66
N VAL A 142 -5.03 2.86 5.07
CA VAL A 142 -4.96 4.15 5.77
C VAL A 142 -6.35 4.60 6.22
N VAL A 143 -7.34 4.58 5.32
CA VAL A 143 -8.73 4.93 5.66
C VAL A 143 -9.29 3.98 6.72
N ASN A 144 -9.02 2.69 6.60
CA ASN A 144 -9.48 1.68 7.56
C ASN A 144 -8.86 1.90 8.94
N HIS A 145 -7.58 2.26 9.02
CA HIS A 145 -6.92 2.62 10.28
C HIS A 145 -7.60 3.83 10.92
N ILE A 146 -7.75 4.93 10.17
CA ILE A 146 -8.43 6.15 10.65
C ILE A 146 -9.84 5.82 11.15
N ASN A 147 -10.62 5.07 10.37
CA ASN A 147 -11.98 4.67 10.71
C ASN A 147 -12.05 3.78 11.97
N ALA A 148 -11.02 2.98 12.24
CA ALA A 148 -10.97 2.11 13.40
C ALA A 148 -10.48 2.83 14.68
N THR A 149 -9.69 3.89 14.56
CA THR A 149 -8.99 4.50 15.70
C THR A 149 -9.34 5.96 15.98
N MET A 150 -10.12 6.62 15.12
CA MET A 150 -10.46 8.04 15.24
C MET A 150 -11.97 8.28 15.12
N HIS A 151 -12.42 9.49 15.46
CA HIS A 151 -13.82 9.92 15.33
C HIS A 151 -13.90 11.08 14.35
N LYS A 152 -13.93 10.75 13.05
CA LYS A 152 -13.84 11.71 11.94
C LYS A 152 -14.94 11.47 10.91
N HIS A 153 -15.20 12.46 10.08
CA HIS A 153 -15.93 12.30 8.84
C HIS A 153 -14.95 12.10 7.68
N ILE A 154 -15.04 10.95 7.01
CA ILE A 154 -14.21 10.58 5.88
C ILE A 154 -15.05 10.63 4.60
N VAL A 155 -14.61 11.39 3.61
CA VAL A 155 -15.25 11.42 2.28
C VAL A 155 -14.27 10.83 1.25
N THR A 156 -14.70 9.82 0.50
CA THR A 156 -13.90 9.26 -0.60
C THR A 156 -14.53 9.58 -1.95
N LEU A 157 -13.69 9.95 -2.92
CA LEU A 157 -14.03 10.16 -4.31
C LEU A 157 -13.20 9.18 -5.13
N GLU A 158 -13.83 8.23 -5.81
CA GLU A 158 -13.12 7.10 -6.45
C GLU A 158 -13.70 6.77 -7.83
N ASN A 159 -12.90 6.19 -8.73
CA ASN A 159 -13.33 5.82 -10.08
C ASN A 159 -12.70 4.49 -10.55
N PRO A 160 -13.36 3.34 -10.31
CA PRO A 160 -14.53 3.13 -9.44
C PRO A 160 -14.11 2.92 -7.97
N LEU A 161 -15.05 2.58 -7.09
CA LEU A 161 -14.75 2.13 -5.73
C LEU A 161 -14.00 0.79 -5.75
N GLU A 162 -12.85 0.73 -5.08
CA GLU A 162 -12.01 -0.49 -5.04
C GLU A 162 -12.19 -1.29 -3.74
N PHE A 163 -12.52 -0.62 -2.64
CA PHE A 163 -12.78 -1.22 -1.34
C PHE A 163 -14.00 -0.55 -0.70
N LEU A 164 -14.78 -1.32 0.04
CA LEU A 164 -15.86 -0.76 0.84
C LEU A 164 -15.41 -0.53 2.28
N HIS A 165 -15.77 0.62 2.81
CA HIS A 165 -15.56 0.99 4.20
C HIS A 165 -16.92 1.07 4.88
N ARG A 166 -17.12 0.24 5.91
CA ARG A 166 -18.27 0.37 6.81
C ARG A 166 -17.92 1.34 7.92
N ASP A 167 -18.89 2.05 8.44
CA ASP A 167 -18.70 2.90 9.61
C ASP A 167 -18.27 2.05 10.83
N ILE A 168 -17.20 2.48 11.51
CA ILE A 168 -16.71 1.87 12.75
C ILE A 168 -16.71 2.91 13.86
N GLN A 169 -15.70 3.78 13.90
CA GLN A 169 -15.64 4.95 14.80
C GLN A 169 -15.83 6.26 14.03
N CYS A 170 -15.62 6.24 12.70
CA CYS A 170 -15.86 7.34 11.78
C CYS A 170 -17.18 7.17 11.02
N SER A 171 -17.67 8.29 10.47
CA SER A 171 -18.69 8.29 9.41
C SER A 171 -17.98 8.27 8.05
N VAL A 172 -18.25 7.29 7.19
CA VAL A 172 -17.58 7.15 5.89
C VAL A 172 -18.55 7.33 4.73
N THR A 173 -18.35 8.41 3.97
CA THR A 173 -19.12 8.72 2.76
C THR A 173 -18.29 8.40 1.51
N GLN A 174 -18.55 7.26 0.88
CA GLN A 174 -17.89 6.89 -0.38
C GLN A 174 -18.71 7.31 -1.60
N ARG A 175 -18.09 7.99 -2.57
CA ARG A 175 -18.74 8.48 -3.78
C ARG A 175 -17.97 8.06 -5.03
N GLU A 176 -18.67 7.40 -5.94
CA GLU A 176 -18.13 6.92 -7.21
C GLU A 176 -18.32 7.96 -8.32
N ILE A 177 -17.25 8.28 -9.05
CA ILE A 177 -17.29 9.20 -10.19
C ILE A 177 -18.09 8.56 -11.34
N GLY A 178 -19.03 9.33 -11.91
CA GLY A 178 -19.95 8.87 -12.94
C GLY A 178 -21.23 8.22 -12.40
N VAL A 179 -21.32 7.99 -11.08
CA VAL A 179 -22.51 7.42 -10.42
C VAL A 179 -23.06 8.37 -9.36
N ASP A 180 -22.25 8.73 -8.36
CA ASP A 180 -22.65 9.57 -7.22
C ASP A 180 -22.24 11.05 -7.39
N THR A 181 -21.35 11.32 -8.34
CA THR A 181 -20.87 12.65 -8.72
C THR A 181 -20.29 12.61 -10.13
N GLU A 182 -20.40 13.69 -10.90
CA GLU A 182 -19.96 13.71 -12.30
C GLU A 182 -18.44 13.65 -12.48
N SER A 183 -17.69 14.31 -11.59
CA SER A 183 -16.23 14.43 -11.68
C SER A 183 -15.56 14.55 -10.31
N PHE A 184 -14.25 14.27 -10.24
CA PHE A 184 -13.44 14.48 -9.03
C PHE A 184 -13.52 15.94 -8.56
N ARG A 185 -13.40 16.90 -9.48
CA ARG A 185 -13.49 18.33 -9.18
C ARG A 185 -14.82 18.72 -8.51
N MET A 186 -15.94 18.30 -9.09
CA MET A 186 -17.26 18.59 -8.52
C MET A 186 -17.46 17.86 -7.18
N GLY A 187 -17.03 16.60 -7.11
CA GLY A 187 -17.05 15.82 -5.88
C GLY A 187 -16.28 16.50 -4.76
N LEU A 188 -15.07 16.97 -5.04
CA LEU A 188 -14.17 17.61 -4.06
C LEU A 188 -14.72 18.96 -3.60
N ARG A 189 -15.21 19.79 -4.53
CA ARG A 189 -15.89 21.06 -4.18
C ARG A 189 -17.12 20.84 -3.31
N ALA A 190 -17.88 19.78 -3.54
CA ALA A 190 -19.02 19.41 -2.72
C ALA A 190 -18.56 18.90 -1.35
N ALA A 191 -17.54 18.03 -1.32
CA ALA A 191 -16.96 17.46 -0.10
C ALA A 191 -16.55 18.55 0.90
N LEU A 192 -15.92 19.64 0.45
CA LEU A 192 -15.54 20.77 1.30
C LEU A 192 -16.70 21.49 2.01
N ARG A 193 -17.96 21.19 1.65
CA ARG A 193 -19.16 21.69 2.32
C ARG A 193 -19.91 20.60 3.10
N GLN A 194 -19.31 19.43 3.26
CA GLN A 194 -19.88 18.27 3.94
C GLN A 194 -19.25 18.06 5.33
N ASP A 195 -18.55 19.05 5.87
CA ASP A 195 -17.83 18.94 7.15
C ASP A 195 -16.88 17.72 7.20
N PRO A 196 -15.99 17.50 6.21
CA PRO A 196 -15.07 16.38 6.23
C PRO A 196 -13.84 16.70 7.09
N ASP A 197 -13.29 15.69 7.76
CA ASP A 197 -11.94 15.78 8.36
C ASP A 197 -10.89 15.18 7.41
N VAL A 198 -11.29 14.13 6.68
CA VAL A 198 -10.43 13.38 5.76
C VAL A 198 -11.09 13.29 4.40
N ILE A 199 -10.34 13.62 3.36
CA ILE A 199 -10.81 13.51 1.97
C ILE A 199 -9.85 12.62 1.20
N LEU A 200 -10.37 11.50 0.67
CA LEU A 200 -9.65 10.65 -0.26
C LEU A 200 -10.04 10.98 -1.70
N ILE A 201 -9.05 11.19 -2.55
CA ILE A 201 -9.20 11.35 -3.99
C ILE A 201 -8.48 10.17 -4.65
N GLY A 202 -9.21 9.32 -5.37
CA GLY A 202 -8.65 8.08 -5.92
C GLY A 202 -7.40 8.29 -6.78
N GLU A 203 -7.38 9.35 -7.57
CA GLU A 203 -6.21 9.77 -8.37
C GLU A 203 -6.29 11.25 -8.72
N MET A 204 -5.14 11.93 -8.71
CA MET A 204 -5.00 13.29 -9.25
C MET A 204 -4.34 13.25 -10.62
N ARG A 205 -5.09 13.66 -11.66
CA ARG A 205 -4.65 13.61 -13.07
C ARG A 205 -4.33 14.97 -13.67
N ASP A 206 -4.88 16.04 -13.11
CA ASP A 206 -4.80 17.38 -13.65
C ASP A 206 -4.45 18.42 -12.57
N ALA A 207 -3.92 19.54 -13.02
CA ALA A 207 -3.50 20.65 -12.17
C ALA A 207 -4.66 21.23 -11.35
N GLU A 208 -5.88 21.25 -11.90
CA GLU A 208 -7.05 21.83 -11.24
C GLU A 208 -7.49 21.00 -10.01
N THR A 209 -7.47 19.67 -10.12
CA THR A 209 -7.75 18.77 -9.01
C THR A 209 -6.68 18.91 -7.93
N ILE A 210 -5.40 19.00 -8.32
CA ILE A 210 -4.29 19.19 -7.37
C ILE A 210 -4.38 20.54 -6.67
N ASP A 211 -4.67 21.62 -7.41
CA ASP A 211 -4.86 22.96 -6.84
C ASP A 211 -5.98 22.97 -5.78
N THR A 212 -7.10 22.33 -6.09
CA THR A 212 -8.22 22.21 -5.15
C THR A 212 -7.85 21.35 -3.94
N ALA A 213 -7.07 20.28 -4.12
CA ALA A 213 -6.58 19.44 -3.02
C ALA A 213 -5.61 20.20 -2.11
N MET A 214 -4.70 21.01 -2.67
CA MET A 214 -3.81 21.87 -1.88
C MET A 214 -4.60 22.88 -1.06
N LYS A 215 -5.62 23.55 -1.64
CA LYS A 215 -6.51 24.46 -0.89
C LYS A 215 -7.23 23.75 0.26
N ALA A 216 -7.66 22.51 0.04
CA ALA A 216 -8.28 21.71 1.08
C ALA A 216 -7.30 21.37 2.22
N ALA A 217 -6.07 20.98 1.88
CA ALA A 217 -5.01 20.72 2.85
C ALA A 217 -4.61 21.99 3.65
N GLU A 218 -4.50 23.14 2.98
CA GLU A 218 -4.23 24.46 3.58
C GLU A 218 -5.32 24.87 4.59
N THR A 219 -6.56 24.44 4.36
CA THR A 219 -7.71 24.74 5.24
C THR A 219 -7.89 23.73 6.39
N GLY A 220 -6.92 22.84 6.60
CA GLY A 220 -6.87 21.97 7.79
C GLY A 220 -7.38 20.55 7.58
N HIS A 221 -7.70 20.15 6.36
CA HIS A 221 -8.14 18.79 6.05
C HIS A 221 -6.95 17.85 5.85
N LEU A 222 -7.14 16.56 6.14
CA LEU A 222 -6.22 15.50 5.70
C LEU A 222 -6.65 14.99 4.32
N LEU A 223 -5.79 15.18 3.33
CA LEU A 223 -6.01 14.74 1.95
C LEU A 223 -5.19 13.48 1.69
N ILE A 224 -5.82 12.44 1.15
CA ILE A 224 -5.15 11.20 0.74
C ILE A 224 -5.39 11.02 -0.76
N SER A 225 -4.33 10.83 -1.54
CA SER A 225 -4.47 10.67 -2.98
C SER A 225 -3.36 9.86 -3.62
N THR A 226 -3.50 9.58 -4.93
CA THR A 226 -2.47 8.87 -5.71
C THR A 226 -1.99 9.65 -6.92
N LEU A 227 -0.72 9.40 -7.26
CA LEU A 227 -0.10 9.75 -8.54
C LEU A 227 0.69 8.54 -9.08
N HIS A 228 0.93 8.52 -10.39
CA HIS A 228 1.71 7.48 -11.06
C HIS A 228 3.18 7.89 -11.25
N THR A 229 3.84 8.22 -10.14
CA THR A 229 5.26 8.57 -10.09
C THR A 229 6.08 7.47 -9.42
N PRO A 230 7.36 7.29 -9.79
CA PRO A 230 8.16 6.16 -9.33
C PRO A 230 8.71 6.30 -7.90
N ASP A 231 8.87 7.53 -7.41
CA ASP A 231 9.51 7.88 -6.14
C ASP A 231 9.07 9.26 -5.62
N ALA A 232 9.48 9.63 -4.40
CA ALA A 232 9.04 10.85 -3.73
C ALA A 232 9.54 12.11 -4.43
N GLN A 233 10.81 12.14 -4.84
CA GLN A 233 11.41 13.27 -5.55
C GLN A 233 10.69 13.54 -6.88
N SER A 234 10.46 12.50 -7.69
CA SER A 234 9.73 12.59 -8.94
C SER A 234 8.27 13.02 -8.74
N THR A 235 7.67 12.68 -7.59
CA THR A 235 6.32 13.12 -7.24
C THR A 235 6.26 14.64 -7.11
N VAL A 236 7.18 15.24 -6.36
CA VAL A 236 7.26 16.70 -6.20
C VAL A 236 7.47 17.37 -7.56
N MET A 237 8.45 16.92 -8.34
CA MET A 237 8.75 17.50 -9.66
C MET A 237 7.57 17.36 -10.63
N ARG A 238 6.89 16.21 -10.62
CA ARG A 238 5.74 15.95 -11.50
C ARG A 238 4.57 16.86 -11.19
N ILE A 239 4.28 17.12 -9.91
CA ILE A 239 3.21 18.04 -9.52
C ILE A 239 3.53 19.44 -10.04
N LEU A 240 4.73 19.95 -9.81
CA LEU A 240 5.15 21.28 -10.30
C LEU A 240 5.03 21.39 -11.82
N ALA A 241 5.45 20.35 -12.55
CA ALA A 241 5.41 20.32 -14.01
C ALA A 241 3.99 20.24 -14.61
N MET A 242 2.94 20.02 -13.80
CA MET A 242 1.55 20.09 -14.27
C MET A 242 1.03 21.52 -14.38
N PHE A 243 1.70 22.49 -13.74
CA PHE A 243 1.30 23.89 -13.74
C PHE A 243 2.08 24.71 -14.77
N PRO A 244 1.47 25.78 -15.32
CA PRO A 244 2.15 26.73 -16.19
C PRO A 244 3.41 27.30 -15.54
N PRO A 245 4.51 27.55 -16.28
CA PRO A 245 5.78 28.04 -15.72
C PRO A 245 5.65 29.26 -14.80
N GLU A 246 4.75 30.19 -15.12
CA GLU A 246 4.47 31.40 -14.34
C GLU A 246 3.80 31.14 -12.98
N GLU A 247 3.17 29.98 -12.78
CA GLU A 247 2.53 29.59 -11.53
C GLU A 247 3.41 28.69 -10.66
N GLN A 248 4.49 28.10 -11.22
CA GLN A 248 5.26 27.05 -10.56
C GLN A 248 5.90 27.49 -9.24
N ASP A 249 6.35 28.74 -9.13
CA ASP A 249 6.95 29.25 -7.89
C ASP A 249 5.91 29.37 -6.78
N VAL A 250 4.71 29.83 -7.10
CA VAL A 250 3.60 29.90 -6.13
C VAL A 250 3.16 28.50 -5.72
N VAL A 251 3.02 27.59 -6.69
CA VAL A 251 2.63 26.19 -6.44
C VAL A 251 3.69 25.48 -5.60
N ARG A 252 4.98 25.77 -5.79
CA ARG A 252 6.06 25.21 -4.99
C ARG A 252 5.93 25.53 -3.51
N VAL A 253 5.70 26.80 -3.18
CA VAL A 253 5.49 27.24 -1.80
C VAL A 253 4.29 26.51 -1.20
N ARG A 254 3.16 26.52 -1.90
CA ARG A 254 1.93 25.88 -1.45
C ARG A 254 2.07 24.36 -1.29
N LEU A 255 2.77 23.69 -2.20
CA LEU A 255 3.05 22.26 -2.12
C LEU A 255 3.95 21.94 -0.92
N ALA A 256 4.98 22.75 -0.66
CA ALA A 256 5.89 22.57 0.46
C ALA A 256 5.20 22.77 1.83
N GLU A 257 4.15 23.60 1.88
CA GLU A 257 3.32 23.81 3.07
C GLU A 257 2.23 22.75 3.25
N SER A 258 1.61 22.31 2.16
CA SER A 258 0.46 21.39 2.19
C SER A 258 0.85 19.91 2.20
N LEU A 259 1.96 19.52 1.58
CA LEU A 259 2.40 18.12 1.53
C LEU A 259 2.87 17.66 2.91
N ALA A 260 2.32 16.54 3.38
CA ALA A 260 2.69 15.91 4.66
C ALA A 260 3.60 14.70 4.46
N ALA A 261 3.30 13.86 3.47
CA ALA A 261 4.08 12.66 3.18
C ALA A 261 3.91 12.16 1.74
N VAL A 262 4.93 11.44 1.25
CA VAL A 262 4.87 10.66 0.01
C VAL A 262 5.31 9.22 0.30
N VAL A 263 4.48 8.26 -0.10
CA VAL A 263 4.70 6.83 0.06
C VAL A 263 4.70 6.18 -1.32
N SER A 264 5.89 5.93 -1.87
CA SER A 264 6.07 5.33 -3.19
C SER A 264 6.19 3.82 -3.09
N GLN A 265 5.49 3.09 -3.96
CA GLN A 265 5.33 1.63 -3.83
C GLN A 265 5.74 0.85 -5.08
N ARG A 266 6.39 -0.29 -4.86
CA ARG A 266 6.67 -1.34 -5.86
C ARG A 266 6.21 -2.69 -5.30
N LEU A 267 5.56 -3.53 -6.10
CA LEU A 267 5.20 -4.88 -5.68
C LEU A 267 6.20 -5.89 -6.24
N LEU A 268 6.78 -6.69 -5.35
CA LEU A 268 7.77 -7.70 -5.68
C LEU A 268 7.21 -9.09 -5.42
N PRO A 269 7.56 -10.10 -6.25
CA PRO A 269 7.25 -11.49 -5.94
C PRO A 269 7.95 -11.89 -4.65
N LYS A 270 7.21 -12.60 -3.77
CA LYS A 270 7.81 -13.18 -2.57
C LYS A 270 8.75 -14.33 -2.92
N LYS A 271 9.76 -14.54 -2.08
CA LYS A 271 10.74 -15.61 -2.22
C LYS A 271 10.13 -17.02 -2.20
N ASP A 272 9.07 -17.22 -1.42
CA ASP A 272 8.32 -18.49 -1.35
C ASP A 272 7.47 -18.79 -2.61
N GLY A 273 7.41 -17.85 -3.56
CA GLY A 273 6.60 -17.97 -4.78
C GLY A 273 5.10 -17.72 -4.58
N HIS A 274 4.65 -17.41 -3.36
CA HIS A 274 3.25 -17.25 -3.01
C HIS A 274 2.89 -15.79 -2.71
N GLY A 275 2.45 -15.09 -3.75
CA GLY A 275 1.96 -13.72 -3.65
C GLY A 275 3.07 -12.67 -3.81
N ARG A 276 2.83 -11.48 -3.26
CA ARG A 276 3.69 -10.31 -3.45
C ARG A 276 3.88 -9.55 -2.14
N VAL A 277 4.97 -8.82 -2.03
CA VAL A 277 5.27 -7.90 -0.92
C VAL A 277 5.54 -6.50 -1.46
N ALA A 278 5.18 -5.47 -0.69
CA ALA A 278 5.40 -4.08 -1.08
C ALA A 278 6.80 -3.61 -0.62
N ALA A 279 7.63 -3.21 -1.58
CA ALA A 279 8.78 -2.36 -1.32
C ALA A 279 8.33 -0.90 -1.34
N LEU A 280 8.84 -0.10 -0.41
CA LEU A 280 8.33 1.24 -0.11
C LEU A 280 9.47 2.23 0.05
N GLU A 281 9.36 3.37 -0.59
CA GLU A 281 10.05 4.60 -0.21
C GLU A 281 9.05 5.51 0.53
N ILE A 282 9.47 6.06 1.67
CA ILE A 282 8.62 6.86 2.55
C ILE A 282 9.35 8.16 2.90
N MET A 283 8.75 9.27 2.49
CA MET A 283 9.21 10.63 2.80
C MET A 283 8.16 11.32 3.65
N LEU A 284 8.54 11.80 4.85
CA LEU A 284 7.74 12.79 5.59
C LEU A 284 8.28 14.18 5.29
N VAL A 285 7.40 15.18 5.16
CA VAL A 285 7.82 16.57 4.90
C VAL A 285 8.22 17.24 6.21
N THR A 286 9.46 17.00 6.62
CA THR A 286 10.12 17.71 7.73
C THR A 286 10.46 19.15 7.35
N PRO A 287 10.84 20.03 8.30
CA PRO A 287 11.31 21.38 7.98
C PRO A 287 12.46 21.37 6.95
N THR A 288 13.40 20.43 7.07
CA THR A 288 14.50 20.30 6.11
C THR A 288 14.01 19.88 4.73
N ILE A 289 13.11 18.89 4.61
CA ILE A 289 12.53 18.50 3.32
C ILE A 289 11.75 19.68 2.72
N ARG A 290 11.03 20.45 3.53
CA ARG A 290 10.32 21.66 3.09
C ARG A 290 11.29 22.68 2.49
N ASP A 291 12.41 22.95 3.16
CA ASP A 291 13.43 23.87 2.65
C ASP A 291 14.02 23.40 1.31
N LEU A 292 14.25 22.09 1.15
CA LEU A 292 14.68 21.49 -0.12
C LEU A 292 13.63 21.60 -1.23
N MET A 293 12.34 21.53 -0.89
CA MET A 293 11.26 21.69 -1.86
C MET A 293 11.14 23.14 -2.34
N LEU A 294 11.35 24.11 -1.44
CA LEU A 294 11.33 25.54 -1.72
C LEU A 294 12.47 25.98 -2.63
N ASP A 295 13.65 25.35 -2.53
CA ASP A 295 14.78 25.61 -3.41
C ASP A 295 14.81 24.66 -4.61
N LYS A 296 14.53 25.20 -5.81
CA LYS A 296 14.46 24.44 -7.05
C LYS A 296 15.74 23.65 -7.37
N ASP A 297 16.91 24.14 -6.94
CA ASP A 297 18.20 23.56 -7.26
C ASP A 297 18.58 22.44 -6.28
N ARG A 298 17.82 22.32 -5.18
CA ARG A 298 18.08 21.36 -4.07
C ARG A 298 17.09 20.22 -3.99
N VAL A 299 16.05 20.20 -4.82
CA VAL A 299 15.09 19.07 -4.92
C VAL A 299 15.80 17.74 -5.18
N GLY A 300 16.97 17.77 -5.83
CA GLY A 300 17.84 16.61 -6.04
C GLY A 300 18.37 15.94 -4.77
N GLU A 301 18.47 16.68 -3.66
CA GLU A 301 19.02 16.20 -2.38
C GLU A 301 17.97 15.42 -1.55
N ILE A 302 16.68 15.53 -1.89
CA ILE A 302 15.57 14.95 -1.10
C ILE A 302 15.80 13.47 -0.78
N ARG A 303 16.29 12.68 -1.75
CA ARG A 303 16.52 11.24 -1.55
C ARG A 303 17.53 10.96 -0.44
N ASP A 304 18.58 11.77 -0.33
CA ASP A 304 19.63 11.56 0.67
C ASP A 304 19.11 11.89 2.07
N PHE A 305 18.29 12.94 2.20
CA PHE A 305 17.60 13.28 3.45
C PHE A 305 16.52 12.27 3.85
N ILE A 306 15.83 11.64 2.88
CA ILE A 306 14.96 10.48 3.15
C ILE A 306 15.77 9.35 3.78
N ALA A 307 16.98 9.08 3.26
CA ALA A 307 17.83 8.01 3.75
C ALA A 307 18.33 8.27 5.18
N GLU A 308 18.72 9.51 5.48
CA GLU A 308 19.18 9.97 6.80
C GLU A 308 18.04 10.01 7.83
N GLY A 309 16.83 10.36 7.40
CA GLY A 309 15.64 10.46 8.26
C GLY A 309 15.10 9.13 8.79
N ARG A 310 15.75 7.99 8.48
CA ARG A 310 15.24 6.65 8.78
C ARG A 310 15.10 6.37 10.27
N GLU A 311 16.15 6.59 11.04
CA GLU A 311 16.14 6.31 12.48
C GLU A 311 15.24 7.29 13.26
N GLN A 312 15.25 8.56 12.88
CA GLN A 312 14.55 9.61 13.61
C GLN A 312 13.06 9.69 13.28
N TYR A 313 12.71 9.56 12.00
CA TYR A 313 11.36 9.83 11.50
C TYR A 313 10.68 8.59 10.90
N GLY A 314 11.37 7.45 10.81
CA GLY A 314 10.86 6.26 10.13
C GLY A 314 10.80 6.41 8.61
N MET A 315 11.49 7.41 8.03
CA MET A 315 11.63 7.53 6.58
C MET A 315 12.44 6.37 6.02
N GLN A 316 12.37 6.13 4.72
CA GLN A 316 13.22 5.13 4.09
C GLN A 316 13.24 5.31 2.59
N THR A 317 14.41 5.08 1.99
CA THR A 317 14.54 4.89 0.54
C THR A 317 14.09 3.50 0.13
N PHE A 318 13.75 3.32 -1.16
CA PHE A 318 13.52 1.97 -1.70
C PHE A 318 14.68 1.03 -1.40
N ASP A 319 15.92 1.45 -1.65
CA ASP A 319 17.11 0.61 -1.50
C ASP A 319 17.32 0.16 -0.04
N GLN A 320 16.97 1.02 0.92
CA GLN A 320 16.96 0.69 2.34
C GLN A 320 15.90 -0.36 2.68
N HIS A 321 14.67 -0.22 2.20
CA HIS A 321 13.61 -1.21 2.48
C HIS A 321 13.84 -2.53 1.75
N LEU A 322 14.34 -2.48 0.51
CA LEU A 322 14.77 -3.67 -0.25
C LEU A 322 15.86 -4.45 0.48
N THR A 323 16.78 -3.75 1.16
CA THR A 323 17.80 -4.39 1.99
C THR A 323 17.14 -5.20 3.10
N ASP A 324 16.16 -4.62 3.80
CA ASP A 324 15.44 -5.28 4.90
C ASP A 324 14.65 -6.49 4.39
N LEU A 325 13.93 -6.36 3.27
CA LEU A 325 13.15 -7.44 2.67
C LEU A 325 14.03 -8.65 2.29
N VAL A 326 15.25 -8.42 1.78
CA VAL A 326 16.18 -9.51 1.49
C VAL A 326 16.73 -10.12 2.78
N GLN A 327 17.04 -9.30 3.78
CA GLN A 327 17.56 -9.77 5.07
C GLN A 327 16.54 -10.60 5.86
N ASN A 328 15.27 -10.20 5.81
CA ASN A 328 14.16 -10.93 6.43
C ASN A 328 13.77 -12.20 5.66
N GLY A 329 14.30 -12.38 4.44
CA GLY A 329 14.00 -13.53 3.59
C GLY A 329 12.68 -13.42 2.83
N ASP A 330 12.08 -12.23 2.77
CA ASP A 330 10.81 -12.00 2.07
C ASP A 330 10.99 -12.00 0.54
N VAL A 331 12.15 -11.53 0.07
CA VAL A 331 12.44 -11.35 -1.37
C VAL A 331 13.84 -11.89 -1.70
N GLU A 332 13.97 -12.50 -2.88
CA GLU A 332 15.29 -12.93 -3.37
C GLU A 332 16.19 -11.76 -3.75
N PHE A 333 17.50 -11.90 -3.56
CA PHE A 333 18.48 -10.84 -3.84
C PHE A 333 18.37 -10.29 -5.27
N GLU A 334 18.25 -11.17 -6.27
CA GLU A 334 18.14 -10.76 -7.69
C GLU A 334 16.87 -9.96 -7.98
N VAL A 335 15.75 -10.31 -7.33
CA VAL A 335 14.48 -9.59 -7.45
C VAL A 335 14.63 -8.19 -6.84
N ALA A 336 15.26 -8.09 -5.67
CA ALA A 336 15.50 -6.81 -5.03
C ALA A 336 16.49 -5.94 -5.82
N LEU A 337 17.55 -6.52 -6.38
CA LEU A 337 18.53 -5.84 -7.21
C LEU A 337 17.90 -5.23 -8.47
N ALA A 338 17.05 -5.99 -9.16
CA ALA A 338 16.33 -5.51 -10.34
C ALA A 338 15.32 -4.39 -10.00
N ALA A 339 14.84 -4.36 -8.76
CA ALA A 339 13.91 -3.36 -8.27
C ALA A 339 14.58 -2.16 -7.58
N ALA A 340 15.92 -2.14 -7.43
CA ALA A 340 16.64 -1.08 -6.74
C ALA A 340 16.66 0.22 -7.56
N THR A 341 16.57 1.36 -6.87
CA THR A 341 16.70 2.68 -7.51
C THR A 341 18.15 2.94 -7.92
N ARG A 342 19.13 2.50 -7.11
CA ARG A 342 20.56 2.49 -7.46
C ARG A 342 21.13 1.06 -7.38
N PRO A 343 21.01 0.24 -8.45
CA PRO A 343 21.41 -1.17 -8.41
C PRO A 343 22.87 -1.41 -8.00
N SER A 344 23.81 -0.61 -8.51
CA SER A 344 25.23 -0.75 -8.19
C SER A 344 25.53 -0.50 -6.70
N ASP A 345 24.95 0.58 -6.14
CA ASP A 345 25.13 0.93 -4.72
C ASP A 345 24.47 -0.13 -3.82
N PHE A 346 23.28 -0.59 -4.22
CA PHE A 346 22.54 -1.65 -3.54
C PHE A 346 23.34 -2.96 -3.51
N GLU A 347 23.89 -3.41 -4.64
CA GLU A 347 24.72 -4.61 -4.71
C GLU A 347 25.96 -4.49 -3.79
N LEU A 348 26.66 -3.36 -3.85
CA LEU A 348 27.85 -3.13 -3.04
C LEU A 348 27.54 -3.21 -1.53
N LYS A 349 26.44 -2.59 -1.11
CA LYS A 349 25.97 -2.62 0.29
C LYS A 349 25.63 -4.06 0.71
N MET A 350 24.90 -4.80 -0.11
CA MET A 350 24.49 -6.17 0.17
C MET A 350 25.68 -7.14 0.22
N ARG A 351 26.67 -6.99 -0.67
CA ARG A 351 27.92 -7.78 -0.63
C ARG A 351 28.71 -7.56 0.65
N THR A 352 28.82 -6.31 1.09
CA THR A 352 29.49 -5.95 2.35
C THR A 352 28.80 -6.62 3.54
N PHE A 353 27.47 -6.66 3.53
CA PHE A 353 26.68 -7.31 4.57
C PHE A 353 26.86 -8.84 4.61
N ARG A 354 26.86 -9.51 3.44
CA ARG A 354 27.13 -10.97 3.33
C ARG A 354 28.53 -11.32 3.82
N ARG A 355 29.53 -10.46 3.57
CA ARG A 355 30.89 -10.65 4.10
C ARG A 355 30.93 -10.53 5.63
N ARG A 356 30.30 -9.50 6.22
CA ARG A 356 30.26 -9.33 7.69
C ARG A 356 29.57 -10.49 8.41
N SER A 357 28.45 -10.99 7.87
CA SER A 357 27.73 -12.14 8.42
C SER A 357 28.49 -13.47 8.29
N THR A 358 29.28 -13.64 7.22
CA THR A 358 30.17 -14.80 7.05
C THR A 358 31.36 -14.76 8.01
N VAL A 359 31.92 -13.57 8.27
CA VAL A 359 33.02 -13.38 9.23
C VAL A 359 32.55 -13.61 10.66
N THR A 360 31.39 -13.07 11.07
CA THR A 360 30.82 -13.34 12.41
C THR A 360 30.51 -14.82 12.62
N LYS A 361 29.98 -15.52 11.61
CA LYS A 361 29.82 -16.99 11.68
C LYS A 361 31.14 -17.75 11.81
N LYS A 362 32.25 -17.26 11.25
CA LYS A 362 33.56 -17.91 11.41
C LYS A 362 34.19 -17.67 12.78
N VAL A 363 34.00 -16.51 13.39
CA VAL A 363 34.58 -16.17 14.71
C VAL A 363 33.91 -16.94 15.85
N VAL A 364 32.65 -17.38 15.68
CA VAL A 364 31.93 -18.17 16.71
C VAL A 364 32.27 -19.67 16.66
N VAL A 365 33.01 -20.14 15.64
CA VAL A 365 33.35 -21.57 15.42
C VAL A 365 34.85 -21.84 15.65
N GLU A 366 35.51 -21.08 16.52
CA GLU A 366 36.78 -21.53 17.10
C GLU A 366 36.47 -22.44 18.30
N GLU A 367 36.78 -23.74 18.16
CA GLU A 367 36.61 -24.76 19.19
C GLU A 367 37.39 -24.40 20.47
N PRO A 368 36.87 -24.70 21.68
CA PRO A 368 37.62 -24.49 22.90
C PRO A 368 38.84 -25.41 22.92
N ILE A 369 40.02 -24.83 23.14
CA ILE A 369 41.27 -25.56 23.37
C ILE A 369 41.09 -26.43 24.63
N GLU A 370 41.07 -27.75 24.45
CA GLU A 370 41.07 -28.72 25.54
C GLU A 370 42.37 -28.61 26.36
N VAL A 371 42.28 -28.09 27.58
CA VAL A 371 43.36 -28.16 28.55
C VAL A 371 43.17 -29.41 29.40
N LYS A 372 44.06 -30.40 29.23
CA LYS A 372 44.08 -31.61 30.06
C LYS A 372 44.50 -31.28 31.51
N PRO A 373 43.82 -31.80 32.54
CA PRO A 373 44.28 -31.65 33.92
C PRO A 373 45.47 -32.57 34.20
N ALA A 374 46.43 -32.07 34.97
CA ALA A 374 47.60 -32.82 35.43
C ALA A 374 47.21 -33.82 36.53
N ASP A 375 47.66 -35.06 36.38
CA ASP A 375 47.48 -36.13 37.35
C ASP A 375 48.23 -35.84 38.66
N ALA A 376 47.50 -35.92 39.77
CA ALA A 376 48.05 -35.90 41.11
C ALA A 376 48.59 -37.30 41.47
N ALA A 377 49.89 -37.40 41.73
CA ALA A 377 50.51 -38.55 42.38
C ALA A 377 51.22 -38.10 43.67
N THR A 378 50.76 -38.71 44.76
CA THR A 378 51.20 -38.65 46.15
C THR A 378 52.63 -39.18 46.34
N THR A 379 53.47 -38.48 47.11
CA THR A 379 54.54 -39.14 47.89
C THR A 379 55.05 -38.27 49.06
N THR A 380 54.69 -38.71 50.28
CA THR A 380 55.48 -38.81 51.53
C THR A 380 56.22 -37.62 52.16
N LEU A 381 55.72 -37.28 53.38
CA LEU A 381 56.39 -37.21 54.70
C LEU A 381 57.59 -36.26 54.97
N GLY A 382 57.45 -35.53 56.08
CA GLY A 382 58.50 -34.81 56.82
C GLY A 382 58.28 -33.30 56.72
N GLY A 383 57.60 -32.64 57.64
CA GLY A 383 57.94 -32.52 59.06
C GLY A 383 58.58 -31.14 59.25
N LEU A 384 57.86 -30.21 59.89
CA LEU A 384 58.36 -29.17 60.80
C LEU A 384 57.22 -28.22 61.22
N SER A 385 57.08 -28.11 62.54
CA SER A 385 56.43 -27.04 63.31
C SER A 385 56.73 -25.65 62.74
N THR A 386 55.86 -24.64 62.80
CA THR A 386 55.32 -23.95 63.98
C THR A 386 54.14 -23.10 63.49
N GLY A 387 52.95 -23.12 64.09
CA GLY A 387 52.63 -22.26 65.22
C GLY A 387 52.34 -20.82 64.77
N PHE A 388 51.07 -20.43 64.62
CA PHE A 388 50.50 -19.23 65.25
C PHE A 388 48.98 -19.16 65.02
N ASP A 389 48.31 -18.93 66.14
CA ASP A 389 46.88 -18.93 66.41
C ASP A 389 46.23 -17.53 66.18
N PHE A 390 44.91 -17.56 65.86
CA PHE A 390 43.84 -16.62 66.33
C PHE A 390 43.93 -15.15 65.88
N LEU A 391 42.89 -14.34 65.57
CA LEU A 391 41.41 -14.22 65.69
C LEU A 391 41.03 -13.21 64.56
N GLY A 392 39.81 -12.94 64.13
CA GLY A 392 38.44 -13.11 64.61
C GLY A 392 37.53 -12.46 63.54
N SER A 393 36.34 -13.00 63.28
CA SER A 393 35.06 -12.58 63.90
C SER A 393 34.36 -11.41 63.20
N GLY A 394 33.12 -11.68 62.78
CA GLY A 394 32.06 -10.71 62.50
C GLY A 394 31.78 -10.53 61.01
N GLY A 395 30.57 -10.69 60.48
CA GLY A 395 29.25 -10.82 61.08
C GLY A 395 28.24 -10.53 59.95
N GLN A 396 27.15 -11.29 59.91
CA GLN A 396 26.12 -11.29 58.88
C GLN A 396 25.39 -9.93 58.73
N LYS A 397 25.17 -9.51 57.49
CA LYS A 397 23.82 -9.36 56.90
C LYS A 397 23.88 -9.32 55.39
#